data_AF-A0A183PMJ7-F1
#
_entry.id   AF-A0A183PMJ7-F1
#
_cell.length_a   1.000
_cell.length_b   1.000
_cell.length_c   1.000
_cell.angle_alpha   90.00
_cell.angle_beta   90.00
_cell.angle_gamma   90.00
#
_symmetry.space_group_name_H-M   'P 1'
#
loop_
_entity.id
_entity.type
_entity.pdbx_description
1 polymer ?
#
loop_
_entity_poly.entity_id
_entity_poly.type
_entity_poly.pdbx_seq_one_letter_code
_entity_poly.pdbx_strand_id
1 'polypeptide(L)'
;MQSVDKLLEEYEKFKSKVIFSAEEFCWPQPSLQSLYPEVDSGEKRYLNSGGFIGPASNLIKIINHAPIKDDDDDQLYYTNIFLDSTLRTLYDIELDKTSRIFQNLNGAFSDVELHFNDETGYLFNKIFSTTPIIAHGNGPIKVEFNSLSNYLAYSWSPTKNCQHCNEDNIEFQDISVSLLIDKKSQVAVFFQIGSYGKRADNCCIFSQYLLLGNGLLL
;
A
#
# COMPACT_ATOMS: atom_id res chain seq x y z
N MET A 1 16.42 2.33 4.60
CA MET A 1 15.82 0.98 4.60
C MET A 1 14.37 1.14 5.04
N GLN A 2 13.41 0.47 4.40
CA GLN A 2 11.99 0.60 4.76
C GLN A 2 11.78 0.03 6.18
N SER A 3 11.77 0.90 7.17
CA SER A 3 11.64 0.56 8.59
C SER A 3 10.70 1.55 9.26
N VAL A 4 10.22 1.20 10.46
CA VAL A 4 9.44 2.10 11.30
C VAL A 4 10.20 3.40 11.55
N ASP A 5 11.50 3.32 11.84
CA ASP A 5 12.34 4.51 12.03
C ASP A 5 12.37 5.40 10.78
N LYS A 6 12.47 4.79 9.59
CA LYS A 6 12.47 5.55 8.33
C LYS A 6 11.12 6.20 8.04
N LEU A 7 10.03 5.51 8.37
CA LEU A 7 8.68 6.05 8.29
C LEU A 7 8.54 7.29 9.18
N LEU A 8 8.98 7.18 10.44
CA LEU A 8 8.94 8.29 11.39
C LEU A 8 9.85 9.44 10.94
N GLU A 9 11.05 9.16 10.43
CA GLU A 9 11.96 10.16 9.89
C GLU A 9 11.34 10.94 8.72
N GLU A 10 10.67 10.26 7.77
CA GLU A 10 9.99 10.95 6.66
C GLU A 10 8.74 11.71 7.15
N TYR A 11 7.96 11.12 8.07
CA TYR A 11 6.80 11.77 8.69
C TYR A 11 7.18 13.09 9.40
N GLU A 12 8.26 13.09 10.18
CA GLU A 12 8.75 14.28 10.89
C GLU A 12 9.20 15.43 9.96
N LYS A 13 9.42 15.15 8.66
CA LYS A 13 9.81 16.18 7.69
C LYS A 13 8.65 17.00 7.17
N PHE A 14 7.41 16.48 7.20
CA PHE A 14 6.22 17.22 6.77
C PHE A 14 5.83 18.35 7.73
N LYS A 15 6.19 18.25 9.01
CA LYS A 15 5.86 19.22 10.08
C LYS A 15 4.36 19.35 10.40
N SER A 16 3.48 18.89 9.53
CA SER A 16 2.04 18.74 9.80
C SER A 16 1.74 17.51 10.66
N LYS A 17 0.65 17.55 11.44
CA LYS A 17 0.27 16.44 12.34
C LYS A 17 -0.33 15.24 11.63
N VAL A 18 -1.03 15.44 10.52
CA VAL A 18 -1.69 14.33 9.82
C VAL A 18 -1.35 14.39 8.35
N ILE A 19 -0.75 13.32 7.84
CA ILE A 19 -0.33 13.21 6.45
C ILE A 19 -1.20 12.16 5.78
N PHE A 20 -1.98 12.57 4.78
CA PHE A 20 -2.69 11.66 3.90
C PHE A 20 -1.84 11.35 2.67
N SER A 21 -2.01 10.15 2.11
CA SER A 21 -1.46 9.83 0.80
C SER A 21 -2.11 10.72 -0.28
N ALA A 22 -1.35 10.98 -1.35
CA ALA A 22 -1.82 11.75 -2.50
C ALA A 22 -1.89 10.90 -3.77
N GLU A 23 -2.78 11.26 -4.69
CA GLU A 23 -2.91 10.62 -6.01
C GLU A 23 -3.21 11.63 -7.13
N GLU A 24 -3.21 11.12 -8.37
CA GLU A 24 -3.41 11.89 -9.61
C GLU A 24 -4.88 12.21 -9.88
N PHE A 25 -5.81 11.44 -9.32
CA PHE A 25 -7.23 11.55 -9.65
C PHE A 25 -8.05 12.14 -8.50
N CYS A 26 -8.92 13.09 -8.84
CA CYS A 26 -9.95 13.54 -7.92
C CYS A 26 -11.13 12.56 -7.98
N TRP A 27 -11.11 11.58 -7.07
CA TRP A 27 -12.11 10.53 -6.94
C TRP A 27 -12.77 10.60 -5.56
N PRO A 28 -14.06 10.26 -5.40
CA PRO A 28 -15.02 9.84 -6.43
C PRO A 28 -15.72 10.99 -7.17
N GLN A 29 -15.55 12.24 -6.74
CA GLN A 29 -16.26 13.40 -7.30
C GLN A 29 -15.31 14.39 -8.02
N PRO A 30 -15.11 14.25 -9.34
CA PRO A 30 -14.22 15.13 -10.12
C PRO A 30 -14.61 16.61 -10.09
N SER A 31 -15.85 16.95 -9.74
CA SER A 31 -16.30 18.34 -9.58
C SER A 31 -15.61 19.07 -8.42
N LEU A 32 -15.00 18.33 -7.49
CA LEU A 32 -14.31 18.90 -6.33
C LEU A 32 -12.88 19.39 -6.65
N GLN A 33 -12.36 19.13 -7.86
CA GLN A 33 -10.98 19.47 -8.25
C GLN A 33 -10.62 20.94 -7.99
N SER A 34 -11.54 21.86 -8.30
CA SER A 34 -11.30 23.30 -8.15
C SER A 34 -11.23 23.77 -6.69
N LEU A 35 -11.66 22.94 -5.73
CA LEU A 35 -11.61 23.25 -4.31
C LEU A 35 -10.30 22.81 -3.65
N TYR A 36 -9.56 21.90 -4.29
CA TYR A 36 -8.24 21.49 -3.79
C TYR A 36 -7.27 22.68 -3.88
N PRO A 37 -6.37 22.87 -2.89
CA PRO A 37 -5.28 23.82 -3.02
C PRO A 37 -4.44 23.55 -4.27
N GLU A 38 -3.88 24.60 -4.86
CA GLU A 38 -2.87 24.45 -5.91
C GLU A 38 -1.60 23.80 -5.31
N VAL A 39 -0.91 23.04 -6.15
CA VAL A 39 0.34 22.34 -5.83
C VAL A 39 1.39 22.69 -6.86
N ASP A 40 2.65 22.37 -6.58
CA ASP A 40 3.72 22.63 -7.55
C ASP A 40 3.57 21.75 -8.80
N SER A 41 4.18 22.19 -9.90
CA SER A 41 4.07 21.48 -11.18
C SER A 41 4.55 20.02 -11.05
N GLY A 42 3.67 19.08 -11.36
CA GLY A 42 3.94 17.64 -11.30
C GLY A 42 3.70 17.01 -9.94
N GLU A 43 3.36 17.77 -8.90
CA GLU A 43 2.95 17.23 -7.61
C GLU A 43 1.55 16.60 -7.66
N LYS A 44 1.35 15.53 -6.89
CA LYS A 44 0.04 14.92 -6.70
C LYS A 44 -0.86 15.84 -5.89
N ARG A 45 -2.04 16.15 -6.44
CA ARG A 45 -2.93 17.17 -5.88
C ARG A 45 -4.03 16.62 -4.98
N TYR A 46 -4.47 15.39 -5.21
CA TYR A 46 -5.72 14.90 -4.62
C TYR A 46 -5.45 13.92 -3.49
N LEU A 47 -6.31 13.93 -2.48
CA LEU A 47 -6.22 13.02 -1.34
C LEU A 47 -6.49 11.58 -1.80
N ASN A 48 -5.83 10.59 -1.18
CA ASN A 48 -6.24 9.19 -1.22
C ASN A 48 -6.41 8.64 0.21
N SER A 49 -7.58 8.06 0.53
CA SER A 49 -7.93 7.58 1.87
C SER A 49 -7.27 6.26 2.26
N GLY A 50 -6.70 5.53 1.31
CA GLY A 50 -6.10 4.21 1.55
C GLY A 50 -4.84 4.22 2.39
N GLY A 51 -4.28 5.40 2.69
CA GLY A 51 -3.17 5.54 3.62
C GLY A 51 -3.08 6.93 4.22
N PHE A 52 -2.95 7.01 5.54
CA PHE A 52 -2.65 8.23 6.27
C PHE A 52 -1.96 7.91 7.61
N ILE A 53 -1.19 8.87 8.12
CA ILE A 53 -0.40 8.74 9.35
C ILE A 53 -0.51 10.00 10.20
N GLY A 54 -0.50 9.84 11.52
CA GLY A 54 -0.49 10.94 12.48
C GLY A 54 -0.65 10.43 13.92
N PRO A 55 -0.61 11.31 14.94
CA PRO A 55 -0.84 10.92 16.32
C PRO A 55 -2.25 10.33 16.48
N ALA A 56 -2.37 9.23 17.23
CA ALA A 56 -3.65 8.56 17.44
C ALA A 56 -4.76 9.52 17.92
N SER A 57 -4.44 10.49 18.77
CA SER A 57 -5.36 11.52 19.25
C SER A 57 -5.91 12.42 18.14
N ASN A 58 -5.16 12.63 17.06
CA ASN A 58 -5.60 13.41 15.91
C ASN A 58 -6.43 12.53 14.97
N LEU A 59 -5.97 11.31 14.70
CA LEU A 59 -6.68 10.37 13.83
C LEU A 59 -8.07 10.04 14.37
N ILE A 60 -8.19 9.77 15.67
CA ILE A 60 -9.50 9.51 16.32
C ILE A 60 -10.46 10.69 16.14
N LYS A 61 -9.98 11.94 16.19
CA LYS A 61 -10.83 13.12 15.99
C LYS A 61 -11.30 13.28 14.55
N ILE A 62 -10.49 12.88 13.58
CA ILE A 62 -10.85 12.93 12.15
C ILE A 62 -11.82 11.80 11.81
N ILE A 63 -11.51 10.57 12.25
CA ILE A 63 -12.34 9.38 12.02
C ILE A 63 -13.74 9.58 12.64
N ASN A 64 -13.84 10.24 13.79
CA ASN A 64 -15.13 10.53 14.45
C ASN A 64 -15.68 11.94 14.17
N HIS A 65 -15.20 12.63 13.14
CA HIS A 65 -15.64 14.01 12.85
C HIS A 65 -17.13 14.08 12.51
N ALA A 66 -17.62 13.16 11.67
CA ALA A 66 -19.03 13.06 11.29
C ALA A 66 -19.44 11.58 11.18
N PRO A 67 -20.74 11.26 11.35
CA PRO A 67 -21.22 9.91 11.10
C PRO A 67 -21.07 9.54 9.62
N ILE A 68 -20.65 8.31 9.36
CA ILE A 68 -20.54 7.69 8.04
C ILE A 68 -21.23 6.33 8.08
N LYS A 69 -21.95 5.95 7.03
CA LYS A 69 -22.58 4.62 6.93
C LYS A 69 -21.62 3.59 6.35
N ASP A 70 -21.93 2.31 6.55
CA ASP A 70 -21.12 1.20 6.05
C ASP A 70 -20.98 1.17 4.52
N ASP A 71 -21.94 1.74 3.78
CA ASP A 71 -21.98 1.81 2.32
C ASP A 71 -21.60 3.19 1.76
N ASP A 72 -21.27 4.16 2.62
CA ASP A 72 -20.78 5.47 2.20
C ASP A 72 -19.30 5.38 1.80
N ASP A 73 -18.88 6.33 0.96
CA ASP A 73 -17.53 6.39 0.41
C ASP A 73 -16.54 7.06 1.39
N ASP A 74 -15.57 6.29 1.88
CA ASP A 74 -14.56 6.74 2.83
C ASP A 74 -13.64 7.82 2.23
N GLN A 75 -13.28 7.67 0.96
CA GLN A 75 -12.51 8.67 0.22
C GLN A 75 -13.21 10.03 0.20
N LEU A 76 -14.51 10.06 -0.10
CA LEU A 76 -15.31 11.28 -0.13
C LEU A 76 -15.44 11.89 1.26
N TYR A 77 -15.57 11.06 2.31
CA TYR A 77 -15.59 11.52 3.70
C TYR A 77 -14.32 12.31 4.05
N TYR A 78 -13.14 11.73 3.83
CA TYR A 78 -11.87 12.43 4.12
C TYR A 78 -11.60 13.59 3.16
N THR A 79 -12.03 13.48 1.90
CA THR A 79 -11.95 14.59 0.92
C THR A 79 -12.72 15.81 1.42
N ASN A 80 -13.95 15.64 1.91
CA ASN A 80 -14.74 16.75 2.42
C ASN A 80 -14.09 17.43 3.63
N ILE A 81 -13.52 16.65 4.56
CA ILE A 81 -12.77 17.19 5.70
C ILE A 81 -11.54 17.97 5.23
N PHE A 82 -10.80 17.45 4.25
CA PHE A 82 -9.61 18.12 3.71
C PHE A 82 -9.95 19.40 2.92
N LEU A 83 -11.08 19.42 2.22
CA LEU A 83 -11.51 20.57 1.41
C LEU A 83 -12.05 21.72 2.26
N ASP A 84 -12.63 21.44 3.43
CA ASP A 84 -12.96 22.47 4.40
C ASP A 84 -11.65 23.05 4.99
N SER A 85 -11.36 24.31 4.65
CA SER A 85 -10.13 24.98 5.09
C SER A 85 -10.04 25.11 6.62
N THR A 86 -11.17 25.24 7.31
CA THR A 86 -11.19 25.34 8.78
C THR A 86 -10.83 24.01 9.40
N LEU A 87 -11.41 22.90 8.89
CA LEU A 87 -11.11 21.56 9.38
C LEU A 87 -9.69 21.12 9.01
N ARG A 88 -9.24 21.41 7.78
CA ARG A 88 -7.86 21.15 7.35
C ARG A 88 -6.84 21.82 8.26
N THR A 89 -7.05 23.08 8.64
CA THR A 89 -6.19 23.79 9.59
C THR A 89 -6.34 23.27 11.03
N LEU A 90 -7.57 22.97 11.48
CA LEU A 90 -7.83 22.44 12.82
C LEU A 90 -7.11 21.11 13.07
N TYR A 91 -7.19 20.21 12.10
CA TYR A 91 -6.59 18.88 12.17
C TYR A 91 -5.13 18.85 11.71
N ASP A 92 -4.67 19.95 11.10
CA ASP A 92 -3.31 20.13 10.59
C ASP A 92 -2.96 19.02 9.59
N ILE A 93 -3.80 18.97 8.53
CA ILE A 93 -3.75 17.94 7.49
C ILE A 93 -2.92 18.43 6.29
N GLU A 94 -1.99 17.59 5.85
CA GLU A 94 -1.21 17.75 4.64
C GLU A 94 -1.29 16.49 3.76
N LEU A 95 -0.98 16.63 2.47
CA LEU A 95 -0.90 15.53 1.52
C LEU A 95 0.56 15.18 1.23
N ASP A 96 0.88 13.88 1.11
CA ASP A 96 2.17 13.39 0.62
C ASP A 96 2.25 13.51 -0.91
N LYS A 97 2.40 14.75 -1.37
CA LYS A 97 2.32 15.13 -2.80
C LYS A 97 3.43 14.54 -3.67
N THR A 98 4.55 14.15 -3.06
CA THR A 98 5.76 13.66 -3.75
C THR A 98 6.08 12.20 -3.43
N SER A 99 5.12 11.47 -2.84
CA SER A 99 5.23 10.04 -2.55
C SER A 99 6.45 9.67 -1.69
N ARG A 100 6.73 10.47 -0.66
CA ARG A 100 7.84 10.24 0.27
C ARG A 100 7.55 9.07 1.21
N ILE A 101 6.30 8.94 1.64
CA ILE A 101 5.81 7.88 2.51
C ILE A 101 4.94 6.91 1.72
N PHE A 102 3.96 7.42 0.98
CA PHE A 102 2.92 6.63 0.32
C PHE A 102 3.07 6.68 -1.20
N GLN A 103 3.09 5.50 -1.83
CA GLN A 103 3.01 5.35 -3.28
C GLN A 103 1.70 4.70 -3.66
N ASN A 104 0.71 5.54 -4.01
CA ASN A 104 -0.46 5.10 -4.76
C ASN A 104 -0.03 4.78 -6.20
N LEU A 105 -0.40 3.61 -6.71
CA LEU A 105 0.08 3.08 -7.99
C LEU A 105 -0.90 3.24 -9.15
N ASN A 106 -2.19 3.48 -8.89
CA ASN A 106 -3.14 3.81 -9.94
C ASN A 106 -2.72 5.11 -10.65
N GLY A 107 -2.53 5.07 -11.96
CA GLY A 107 -2.04 6.22 -12.74
C GLY A 107 -0.55 6.56 -12.57
N ALA A 108 0.15 5.90 -11.64
CA ALA A 108 1.56 6.19 -11.32
C ALA A 108 2.45 4.93 -11.35
N PHE A 109 1.98 3.83 -11.93
CA PHE A 109 2.76 2.59 -12.03
C PHE A 109 4.01 2.76 -12.89
N SER A 110 3.95 3.59 -13.95
CA SER A 110 5.09 3.92 -14.79
C SER A 110 6.17 4.74 -14.08
N ASP A 111 5.84 5.36 -12.94
CA ASP A 111 6.70 6.29 -12.23
C ASP A 111 7.66 5.57 -11.28
N VAL A 112 7.44 4.28 -11.06
CA VAL A 112 8.21 3.48 -10.11
C VAL A 112 9.11 2.48 -10.81
N GLU A 113 10.22 2.19 -10.14
CA GLU A 113 11.14 1.11 -10.47
C GLU A 113 11.30 0.21 -9.24
N LEU A 114 11.41 -1.09 -9.49
CA LEU A 114 11.74 -2.06 -8.44
C LEU A 114 13.26 -2.16 -8.32
N HIS A 115 13.78 -1.75 -7.17
CA HIS A 115 15.19 -1.84 -6.81
C HIS A 115 15.37 -2.88 -5.70
N PHE A 116 16.62 -3.26 -5.43
CA PHE A 116 16.94 -4.28 -4.43
C PHE A 116 18.10 -3.84 -3.54
N ASN A 117 18.03 -4.24 -2.28
CA ASN A 117 19.19 -4.36 -1.41
C ASN A 117 19.38 -5.84 -1.02
N ASP A 118 20.32 -6.13 -0.11
CA ASP A 118 20.59 -7.49 0.34
C ASP A 118 19.42 -8.12 1.13
N GLU A 119 18.46 -7.33 1.59
CA GLU A 119 17.39 -7.76 2.48
C GLU A 119 16.04 -7.89 1.78
N THR A 120 15.72 -6.98 0.85
CA THR A 120 14.39 -6.91 0.21
C THR A 120 14.44 -6.09 -1.09
N GLY A 121 13.44 -6.30 -1.95
CA GLY A 121 13.06 -5.32 -2.95
C GLY A 121 12.38 -4.10 -2.33
N TYR A 122 12.52 -2.94 -2.98
CA TYR A 122 11.86 -1.68 -2.62
C TYR A 122 11.51 -0.88 -3.87
N LEU A 123 10.52 0.01 -3.76
CA LEU A 123 10.13 0.89 -4.87
C LEU A 123 10.93 2.20 -4.84
N PHE A 124 11.39 2.63 -6.01
CA PHE A 124 11.96 3.95 -6.23
C PHE A 124 11.04 4.73 -7.18
N ASN A 125 10.51 5.87 -6.74
CA ASN A 125 9.75 6.78 -7.59
C ASN A 125 10.72 7.71 -8.32
N LYS A 126 10.80 7.58 -9.64
CA LYS A 126 11.76 8.31 -10.47
C LYS A 126 11.34 9.74 -10.82
N ILE A 127 10.05 10.06 -10.66
CA ILE A 127 9.52 11.40 -10.91
C ILE A 127 9.96 12.35 -9.79
N PHE A 128 9.85 11.91 -8.54
CA PHE A 128 10.21 12.71 -7.37
C PHE A 128 11.56 12.34 -6.76
N SER A 129 12.23 11.31 -7.29
CA SER A 129 13.45 10.73 -6.73
C SER A 129 13.29 10.32 -5.26
N THR A 130 12.15 9.72 -4.93
CA THR A 130 11.80 9.28 -3.57
C THR A 130 11.81 7.75 -3.46
N THR A 131 11.99 7.24 -2.23
CA THR A 131 11.87 5.81 -1.91
C THR A 131 10.70 5.63 -0.96
N PRO A 132 9.47 5.47 -1.47
CA PRO A 132 8.28 5.32 -0.64
C PRO A 132 8.40 4.13 0.33
N ILE A 133 7.82 4.30 1.52
CA ILE A 133 7.78 3.25 2.55
C ILE A 133 6.58 2.33 2.32
N ILE A 134 5.43 2.89 1.97
CA ILE A 134 4.16 2.18 1.80
C ILE A 134 3.79 2.19 0.33
N ALA A 135 3.56 1.01 -0.25
CA ALA A 135 3.03 0.86 -1.59
C ALA A 135 1.54 0.50 -1.51
N HIS A 136 0.70 1.27 -2.18
CA HIS A 136 -0.74 1.07 -2.22
C HIS A 136 -1.18 0.73 -3.64
N GLY A 137 -1.59 -0.53 -3.80
CA GLY A 137 -2.15 -1.05 -5.05
C GLY A 137 -3.57 -0.55 -5.35
N ASN A 138 -3.86 0.76 -5.33
CA ASN A 138 -5.23 1.30 -5.42
C ASN A 138 -5.87 1.10 -6.81
N GLY A 139 -7.20 1.06 -6.88
CA GLY A 139 -7.91 0.98 -8.18
C GLY A 139 -7.61 -0.30 -8.99
N PRO A 140 -7.64 -0.23 -10.34
CA PRO A 140 -7.64 -1.40 -11.23
C PRO A 140 -6.24 -1.94 -11.57
N ILE A 141 -5.31 -1.92 -10.63
CA ILE A 141 -3.90 -2.34 -10.83
C ILE A 141 -3.48 -3.51 -9.93
N LYS A 142 -4.47 -4.22 -9.38
CA LYS A 142 -4.25 -5.29 -8.39
C LYS A 142 -3.37 -6.42 -8.96
N VAL A 143 -3.51 -6.75 -10.23
CA VAL A 143 -2.72 -7.83 -10.87
C VAL A 143 -1.24 -7.42 -10.98
N GLU A 144 -0.99 -6.19 -11.42
CA GLU A 144 0.34 -5.62 -11.53
C GLU A 144 0.99 -5.45 -10.14
N PHE A 145 0.20 -5.01 -9.16
CA PHE A 145 0.66 -4.88 -7.77
C PHE A 145 1.00 -6.24 -7.15
N ASN A 146 0.23 -7.29 -7.42
CA ASN A 146 0.55 -8.64 -6.97
C ASN A 146 1.90 -9.14 -7.53
N SER A 147 2.27 -8.70 -8.74
CA SER A 147 3.58 -9.02 -9.31
C SER A 147 4.70 -8.32 -8.52
N LEU A 148 4.52 -7.04 -8.18
CA LEU A 148 5.48 -6.28 -7.36
C LEU A 148 5.60 -6.85 -5.94
N SER A 149 4.50 -7.24 -5.31
CA SER A 149 4.50 -7.71 -3.92
C SER A 149 5.35 -8.96 -3.69
N ASN A 150 5.63 -9.74 -4.72
CA ASN A 150 6.55 -10.89 -4.65
C ASN A 150 7.98 -10.50 -4.24
N TYR A 151 8.34 -9.22 -4.40
CA TYR A 151 9.68 -8.70 -4.15
C TYR A 151 9.74 -7.73 -2.97
N LEU A 152 8.61 -7.14 -2.60
CA LEU A 152 8.52 -6.13 -1.55
C LEU A 152 8.36 -6.79 -0.17
N ALA A 153 8.50 -5.98 0.89
CA ALA A 153 8.23 -6.39 2.27
C ALA A 153 8.97 -7.67 2.69
N TYR A 154 10.26 -7.77 2.36
CA TYR A 154 11.13 -8.91 2.67
C TYR A 154 10.70 -10.22 2.01
N SER A 155 9.86 -10.19 0.97
CA SER A 155 9.43 -11.41 0.27
C SER A 155 10.57 -12.08 -0.51
N TRP A 156 11.37 -11.28 -1.21
CA TRP A 156 12.48 -11.78 -2.02
C TRP A 156 13.62 -10.76 -2.14
N SER A 157 14.87 -11.24 -2.13
CA SER A 157 16.05 -10.45 -2.53
C SER A 157 17.05 -11.29 -3.34
N PRO A 158 17.96 -10.68 -4.13
CA PRO A 158 18.95 -11.43 -4.90
C PRO A 158 19.90 -12.29 -4.05
N THR A 159 20.12 -11.90 -2.79
CA THR A 159 21.03 -12.58 -1.86
C THR A 159 20.31 -13.60 -1.00
N LYS A 160 19.06 -13.36 -0.60
CA LYS A 160 18.28 -14.25 0.28
C LYS A 160 17.30 -15.15 -0.45
N ASN A 161 17.10 -14.93 -1.76
CA ASN A 161 16.02 -15.53 -2.54
C ASN A 161 14.66 -15.29 -1.87
N CYS A 162 13.72 -16.20 -2.07
CA CYS A 162 12.41 -16.13 -1.45
C CYS A 162 12.51 -16.44 0.04
N GLN A 163 12.04 -15.52 0.87
CA GLN A 163 12.17 -15.61 2.33
C GLN A 163 10.94 -16.23 2.99
N HIS A 164 9.80 -16.26 2.30
CA HIS A 164 8.53 -16.83 2.79
C HIS A 164 8.11 -18.13 2.06
N CYS A 165 8.95 -18.67 1.18
CA CYS A 165 8.58 -19.85 0.36
C CYS A 165 8.41 -21.15 1.15
N ASN A 166 8.83 -21.18 2.41
CA ASN A 166 8.68 -22.33 3.29
C ASN A 166 7.58 -22.13 4.34
N GLU A 167 6.88 -21.00 4.31
CA GLU A 167 5.71 -20.78 5.16
C GLU A 167 4.54 -21.62 4.68
N ASP A 168 3.74 -22.14 5.62
CA ASP A 168 2.55 -22.95 5.35
C ASP A 168 2.79 -24.18 4.45
N ASN A 169 4.00 -24.73 4.45
CA ASN A 169 4.28 -26.02 3.81
C ASN A 169 3.41 -27.09 4.47
N ILE A 170 2.46 -27.62 3.69
CA ILE A 170 1.71 -28.82 4.07
C ILE A 170 2.51 -30.01 3.55
N GLU A 171 3.04 -30.83 4.45
CA GLU A 171 3.63 -32.09 4.04
C GLU A 171 2.54 -32.98 3.43
N PHE A 172 2.84 -33.60 2.28
CA PHE A 172 1.87 -34.44 1.56
C PHE A 172 1.28 -35.56 2.43
N GLN A 173 2.01 -35.97 3.47
CA GLN A 173 1.64 -37.01 4.43
C GLN A 173 0.59 -36.53 5.44
N ASP A 174 0.51 -35.22 5.67
CA ASP A 174 -0.41 -34.57 6.62
C ASP A 174 -1.74 -34.15 5.97
N ILE A 175 -1.86 -34.31 4.64
CA ILE A 175 -3.10 -34.06 3.91
C ILE A 175 -4.07 -35.22 4.13
N SER A 176 -4.96 -35.08 5.12
CA SER A 176 -6.15 -35.93 5.21
C SER A 176 -7.15 -35.57 4.11
N VAL A 177 -7.79 -36.56 3.49
CA VAL A 177 -8.79 -36.37 2.41
C VAL A 177 -9.95 -35.45 2.85
N SER A 178 -10.26 -35.40 4.15
CA SER A 178 -11.23 -34.48 4.75
C SER A 178 -10.83 -33.00 4.64
N LEU A 179 -9.53 -32.68 4.72
CA LEU A 179 -9.01 -31.31 4.68
C LEU A 179 -9.12 -30.68 3.29
N LEU A 180 -9.15 -31.51 2.24
CA LEU A 180 -9.37 -31.11 0.85
C LEU A 180 -10.84 -30.81 0.52
N ILE A 181 -11.78 -31.31 1.33
CA ILE A 181 -13.23 -31.16 1.09
C ILE A 181 -13.78 -29.92 1.80
N ASP A 182 -13.24 -29.56 2.97
CA ASP A 182 -13.75 -28.44 3.79
C ASP A 182 -13.24 -27.05 3.35
N LYS A 183 -12.07 -26.98 2.75
CA LYS A 183 -11.61 -25.74 2.13
C LYS A 183 -12.04 -25.76 0.67
N LYS A 184 -12.63 -24.67 0.16
CA LYS A 184 -12.74 -24.42 -1.30
C LYS A 184 -11.34 -24.22 -1.89
N SER A 185 -10.49 -25.23 -1.77
CA SER A 185 -9.10 -25.22 -2.21
C SER A 185 -9.09 -25.54 -3.69
N GLN A 186 -8.73 -24.56 -4.50
CA GLN A 186 -8.37 -24.80 -5.90
C GLN A 186 -6.90 -25.20 -5.93
N VAL A 187 -6.61 -26.40 -6.44
CA VAL A 187 -5.24 -26.86 -6.63
C VAL A 187 -4.81 -26.46 -8.05
N ALA A 188 -3.84 -25.56 -8.16
CA ALA A 188 -3.18 -25.26 -9.42
C ALA A 188 -1.92 -26.14 -9.54
N VAL A 189 -1.91 -27.05 -10.50
CA VAL A 189 -0.74 -27.89 -10.83
C VAL A 189 -0.05 -27.26 -12.03
N PHE A 190 1.16 -26.75 -11.84
CA PHE A 190 1.98 -26.22 -12.92
C PHE A 190 2.94 -27.29 -13.45
N PHE A 191 2.87 -27.58 -14.74
CA PHE A 191 3.88 -28.38 -15.44
C PHE A 191 4.85 -27.43 -16.13
N GLN A 192 6.09 -27.37 -15.66
CA GLN A 192 7.17 -26.65 -16.35
C GLN A 192 7.94 -27.64 -17.25
N ILE A 193 7.77 -27.52 -18.56
CA ILE A 193 8.65 -28.17 -19.54
C ILE A 193 9.88 -27.28 -19.66
N GLY A 194 11.00 -27.72 -19.09
CA GLY A 194 12.22 -26.93 -18.98
C GLY A 194 12.89 -26.67 -20.34
N SER A 195 13.14 -25.39 -20.63
CA SER A 195 14.21 -24.95 -21.54
C SER A 195 15.09 -23.99 -20.75
N TYR A 196 16.35 -24.38 -20.58
CA TYR A 196 17.37 -23.72 -19.75
C TYR A 196 17.43 -22.20 -19.97
N GLY A 197 17.30 -21.46 -18.87
CA GLY A 197 17.49 -20.01 -18.81
C GLY A 197 16.90 -19.47 -17.51
N LYS A 198 17.72 -19.48 -16.45
CA LYS A 198 17.43 -19.04 -15.06
C LYS A 198 16.23 -18.09 -14.97
N ARG A 199 15.06 -18.65 -14.64
CA ARG A 199 13.88 -17.90 -14.20
C ARG A 199 13.73 -18.12 -12.69
N ALA A 200 13.10 -17.16 -12.03
CA ALA A 200 12.73 -17.25 -10.63
C ALA A 200 11.73 -18.40 -10.46
N ASP A 201 12.27 -19.60 -10.25
CA ASP A 201 11.50 -20.78 -9.91
C ASP A 201 11.00 -20.59 -8.46
N ASN A 202 9.68 -20.71 -8.27
CA ASN A 202 8.91 -20.60 -7.01
C ASN A 202 8.32 -19.22 -6.67
N CYS A 203 7.60 -18.59 -7.60
CA CYS A 203 6.70 -17.49 -7.26
C CYS A 203 5.34 -18.07 -6.80
N CYS A 204 5.17 -18.29 -5.50
CA CYS A 204 3.86 -18.52 -4.91
C CYS A 204 3.03 -17.24 -5.03
N ILE A 205 1.86 -17.33 -5.65
CA ILE A 205 0.87 -16.24 -5.66
C ILE A 205 0.36 -16.08 -4.23
N PHE A 206 0.94 -15.15 -3.47
CA PHE A 206 0.37 -14.74 -2.19
C PHE A 206 -0.82 -13.82 -2.47
N SER A 207 -2.02 -14.35 -2.23
CA SER A 207 -3.17 -13.51 -1.92
C SER A 207 -2.90 -12.89 -0.55
N GLN A 208 -2.40 -11.66 -0.52
CA GLN A 208 -2.23 -10.94 0.74
C GLN A 208 -3.61 -10.62 1.34
N TYR A 209 -4.02 -11.45 2.29
CA TYR A 209 -4.66 -10.94 3.50
C TYR A 209 -3.55 -10.30 4.33
N LEU A 210 -3.66 -8.98 4.56
CA LEU A 210 -2.84 -8.29 5.54
C LEU A 210 -3.32 -8.71 6.93
N LEU A 211 -2.73 -9.78 7.49
CA LEU A 211 -2.86 -10.09 8.91
C LEU A 211 -1.91 -9.17 9.68
N LEU A 212 -2.45 -8.05 10.16
CA LEU A 212 -1.82 -7.31 11.24
C LEU A 212 -1.95 -8.15 12.53
N GLY A 213 -0.78 -8.44 13.10
CA GLY A 213 -0.48 -8.94 14.44
C GLY A 213 -1.61 -9.39 15.36
N ASN A 214 -1.41 -10.60 15.91
CA ASN A 214 -2.05 -11.11 17.11
C ASN A 214 -2.25 -10.04 18.19
N GLY A 215 -3.51 -9.80 18.54
CA GLY A 215 -3.90 -8.89 19.60
C GLY A 215 -5.41 -8.81 19.76
N LEU A 216 -6.03 -9.94 20.10
CA LEU A 216 -7.38 -9.96 20.63
C LEU A 216 -7.40 -9.14 21.93
N LEU A 217 -8.12 -8.03 21.96
CA LEU A 217 -8.66 -7.44 23.18
C LEU A 217 -10.03 -6.83 22.82
N LEU A 218 -11.02 -7.33 23.57
CA LEU A 218 -12.47 -7.13 23.53
C LEU A 218 -12.96 -5.76 23.06
#